data_AF-A0A5D2NJM0-F1
#
_entry.id   AF-A0A5D2NJM0-F1
#
_cell.length_a   1.000
_cell.length_b   1.000
_cell.length_c   1.000
_cell.angle_alpha   90.00
_cell.angle_beta   90.00
_cell.angle_gamma   90.00
#
_symmetry.space_group_name_H-M   'P 1'
#
loop_
_entity.id
_entity.type
_entity.pdbx_description
1 polymer ?
#
loop_
_entity_poly.entity_id
_entity_poly.type
_entity_poly.pdbx_seq_one_letter_code
_entity_poly.pdbx_strand_id
1 'polypeptide(L)'
;MEASGLIGPIPSVNVTLLNLTYIIISDLNGTDTSFSQLLIDANLPKLERLMLRSCNLIGEIPASFGTFTSIKILDLSFNRLGGEISENLSTLDNLNYLFLNGNNFTGKVPSWILNSKENIDLSYNNFTDTGVPGCQQSNIMNLFSSIARVNNSGILPCLRSQTTCTAGCK
;
A
#
# COMPACT_ATOMS: atom_id res chain seq x y z
N MET A 1 -17.49 9.09 -9.53
CA MET A 1 -17.44 7.62 -9.39
C MET A 1 -18.56 7.28 -8.44
N GLU A 2 -19.59 6.61 -8.93
CA GLU A 2 -20.55 5.96 -8.04
C GLU A 2 -19.80 4.87 -7.29
N ALA A 3 -19.98 4.79 -5.96
CA ALA A 3 -19.49 3.66 -5.20
C ALA A 3 -20.07 2.37 -5.81
N SER A 4 -19.37 1.24 -5.70
CA SER A 4 -19.80 -0.04 -6.28
C SER A 4 -21.18 -0.52 -5.78
N GLY A 5 -21.75 0.14 -4.77
CA GLY A 5 -23.01 -0.22 -4.12
C GLY A 5 -22.86 -1.42 -3.19
N LEU A 6 -21.65 -1.99 -3.09
CA LEU A 6 -21.35 -3.10 -2.21
C LEU A 6 -21.33 -2.62 -0.77
N ILE A 7 -22.02 -3.37 0.11
CA ILE A 7 -22.08 -3.12 1.55
C ILE A 7 -21.73 -4.41 2.29
N GLY A 8 -20.98 -4.29 3.38
CA GLY A 8 -20.65 -5.39 4.28
C GLY A 8 -19.15 -5.51 4.51
N PRO A 9 -18.71 -6.43 5.38
CA PRO A 9 -17.29 -6.72 5.51
C PRO A 9 -16.79 -7.49 4.27
N ILE A 10 -15.49 -7.38 3.97
CA ILE A 10 -14.86 -8.31 3.02
C ILE A 10 -15.05 -9.73 3.61
N PRO A 11 -15.55 -10.71 2.84
CA PRO A 11 -15.76 -12.06 3.35
C PRO A 11 -14.42 -12.69 3.72
N SER A 12 -14.42 -13.50 4.78
CA SER A 12 -13.23 -14.28 5.15
C SER A 12 -12.88 -15.25 4.04
N VAL A 13 -11.64 -15.18 3.58
CA VAL A 13 -11.12 -16.11 2.56
C VAL A 13 -10.50 -17.27 3.32
N ASN A 14 -11.14 -18.44 3.26
CA ASN A 14 -10.63 -19.64 3.91
C ASN A 14 -9.69 -20.43 2.97
N VAL A 15 -8.91 -21.34 3.54
CA VAL A 15 -7.82 -22.11 2.90
C VAL A 15 -8.28 -23.05 1.75
N THR A 16 -9.58 -23.06 1.42
CA THR A 16 -10.12 -23.97 0.39
C THR A 16 -9.96 -23.44 -1.04
N LEU A 17 -9.67 -22.14 -1.20
CA LEU A 17 -9.58 -21.47 -2.51
C LEU A 17 -8.15 -21.52 -3.11
N LEU A 18 -7.51 -22.70 -3.10
CA LEU A 18 -6.12 -22.89 -3.55
C LEU A 18 -5.86 -22.54 -5.03
N ASN A 19 -6.93 -22.49 -5.83
CA ASN A 19 -6.87 -22.14 -7.26
C ASN A 19 -7.20 -20.67 -7.55
N LEU A 20 -7.46 -19.87 -6.51
CA LEU A 20 -7.80 -18.47 -6.67
C LEU A 20 -6.58 -17.68 -7.15
N THR A 21 -6.77 -16.98 -8.27
CA THR A 21 -5.72 -16.16 -8.90
C THR A 21 -5.93 -14.66 -8.68
N TYR A 22 -7.18 -14.24 -8.54
CA TYR A 22 -7.55 -12.83 -8.42
C TYR A 22 -8.58 -12.65 -7.31
N ILE A 23 -8.30 -11.71 -6.41
CA ILE A 23 -9.27 -11.12 -5.50
C ILE A 23 -9.32 -9.64 -5.83
N ILE A 24 -10.49 -9.15 -6.27
CA ILE A 24 -10.71 -7.75 -6.59
C ILE A 24 -12.01 -7.32 -5.92
N ILE A 25 -11.89 -6.49 -4.90
CA ILE A 25 -12.99 -5.89 -4.16
C ILE A 25 -12.64 -4.41 -4.00
N SER A 26 -13.54 -3.52 -4.43
CA SER A 26 -13.31 -2.08 -4.34
C SER A 26 -14.57 -1.32 -3.96
N ASP A 27 -14.36 -0.14 -3.36
CA ASP A 27 -15.41 0.82 -3.02
C ASP A 27 -16.50 0.21 -2.11
N LEU A 28 -16.06 -0.58 -1.12
CA LEU A 28 -16.93 -1.30 -0.20
C LEU A 28 -17.37 -0.36 0.93
N ASN A 29 -18.68 -0.10 1.02
CA ASN A 29 -19.27 0.68 2.09
C ASN A 29 -19.54 -0.18 3.33
N GLY A 30 -19.36 0.36 4.53
CA GLY A 30 -19.64 -0.37 5.76
C GLY A 30 -18.76 0.07 6.91
N THR A 31 -18.69 -0.78 7.93
CA THR A 31 -17.83 -0.59 9.09
C THR A 31 -16.38 -0.96 8.77
N ASP A 32 -15.48 -0.43 9.57
CA ASP A 32 -14.05 -0.73 9.49
C ASP A 32 -13.81 -2.24 9.60
N THR A 33 -12.91 -2.75 8.75
CA THR A 33 -12.59 -4.18 8.65
C THR A 33 -11.10 -4.37 8.88
N SER A 34 -10.68 -5.34 9.69
CA SER A 34 -9.26 -5.65 9.87
C SER A 34 -8.85 -6.89 9.07
N PHE A 35 -7.58 -7.00 8.70
CA PHE A 35 -7.08 -8.22 8.04
C PHE A 35 -7.25 -9.48 8.89
N SER A 36 -7.38 -9.33 10.22
CA SER A 36 -7.66 -10.45 11.12
C SER A 36 -8.96 -11.18 10.76
N GLN A 37 -9.90 -10.47 10.14
CA GLN A 37 -11.17 -10.99 9.69
C GLN A 37 -11.09 -11.57 8.27
N LEU A 38 -10.01 -11.28 7.52
CA LEU A 38 -9.92 -11.56 6.09
C LEU A 38 -9.01 -12.74 5.76
N LEU A 39 -7.80 -12.77 6.33
CA LEU A 39 -6.68 -13.52 5.75
C LEU A 39 -5.59 -13.92 6.79
N ILE A 40 -5.94 -14.39 8.00
CA ILE A 40 -4.89 -14.90 8.92
C ILE A 40 -4.34 -16.26 8.46
N ASP A 41 -5.16 -17.12 7.86
CA ASP A 41 -4.80 -18.54 7.62
C ASP A 41 -4.74 -18.97 6.15
N ALA A 42 -5.04 -18.07 5.21
CA ALA A 42 -5.15 -18.45 3.80
C ALA A 42 -3.76 -18.49 3.14
N ASN A 43 -3.22 -19.69 2.91
CA ASN A 43 -2.19 -19.88 1.90
C ASN A 43 -2.87 -19.87 0.52
N LEU A 44 -2.65 -18.82 -0.27
CA LEU A 44 -3.18 -18.68 -1.62
C LEU A 44 -2.02 -18.74 -2.62
N PRO A 45 -1.47 -19.93 -2.90
CA PRO A 45 -0.20 -20.08 -3.61
C PRO A 45 -0.28 -19.60 -5.07
N LYS A 46 -1.47 -19.45 -5.63
CA LYS A 46 -1.71 -19.00 -7.01
C LYS A 46 -2.24 -17.57 -7.10
N LEU A 47 -2.39 -16.86 -5.97
CA LEU A 47 -2.91 -15.50 -5.99
C LEU A 47 -1.91 -14.57 -6.66
N GLU A 48 -2.31 -14.00 -7.79
CA GLU A 48 -1.51 -13.08 -8.58
C GLU A 48 -1.92 -11.62 -8.35
N ARG A 49 -3.21 -11.37 -8.05
CA ARG A 49 -3.70 -10.00 -7.79
C ARG A 49 -4.58 -9.99 -6.56
N LEU A 50 -4.20 -9.15 -5.61
CA LEU A 50 -4.99 -8.80 -4.45
C LEU A 50 -5.27 -7.30 -4.51
N MET A 51 -6.51 -6.94 -4.79
CA MET A 51 -6.96 -5.56 -4.87
C MET A 51 -8.12 -5.35 -3.89
N LEU A 52 -7.88 -4.59 -2.84
CA LEU A 52 -8.82 -4.26 -1.76
C LEU A 52 -8.89 -2.74 -1.58
N ARG A 53 -9.07 -2.01 -2.68
CA ARG A 53 -9.01 -0.54 -2.71
C ARG A 53 -10.28 0.06 -2.11
N SER A 54 -10.13 1.02 -1.20
CA SER A 54 -11.29 1.71 -0.60
C SER A 54 -12.29 0.74 0.03
N CYS A 55 -11.79 -0.13 0.91
CA CYS A 55 -12.58 -1.14 1.62
C CYS A 55 -12.65 -0.91 3.13
N ASN A 56 -12.35 0.31 3.60
CA ASN A 56 -12.35 0.66 5.02
C ASN A 56 -11.43 -0.25 5.87
N LEU A 57 -10.32 -0.72 5.29
CA LEU A 57 -9.37 -1.56 6.01
C LEU A 57 -8.62 -0.77 7.08
N ILE A 58 -8.53 -1.32 8.29
CA ILE A 58 -7.80 -0.75 9.44
C ILE A 58 -6.74 -1.71 9.99
N GLY A 59 -5.83 -1.18 10.80
CA GLY A 59 -4.74 -1.94 11.41
C GLY A 59 -3.50 -2.00 10.53
N GLU A 60 -2.62 -2.97 10.79
CA GLU A 60 -1.36 -3.17 10.06
C GLU A 60 -1.50 -4.26 8.99
N ILE A 61 -0.64 -4.24 7.97
CA ILE A 61 -0.53 -5.35 7.02
C ILE A 61 0.08 -6.56 7.76
N PRO A 62 -0.59 -7.72 7.82
CA PRO A 62 -0.06 -8.89 8.50
C PRO A 62 1.22 -9.40 7.87
N ALA A 63 2.15 -9.88 8.70
CA ALA A 63 3.37 -10.55 8.24
C ALA A 63 3.09 -11.73 7.29
N SER A 64 1.95 -12.41 7.44
CA SER A 64 1.53 -13.52 6.59
C SER A 64 1.36 -13.13 5.11
N PHE A 65 1.22 -11.84 4.77
CA PHE A 65 1.15 -11.41 3.38
C PHE A 65 2.42 -11.74 2.59
N GLY A 66 3.58 -11.90 3.26
CA GLY A 66 4.81 -12.38 2.64
C GLY A 66 4.71 -13.81 2.08
N THR A 67 3.68 -14.58 2.44
CA THR A 67 3.46 -15.94 1.92
C THR A 67 2.80 -15.98 0.54
N PHE A 68 2.26 -14.86 0.04
CA PHE A 68 1.63 -14.76 -1.27
C PHE A 68 2.68 -14.63 -2.39
N THR A 69 3.61 -15.56 -2.48
CA THR A 69 4.81 -15.46 -3.34
C THR A 69 4.50 -15.35 -4.85
N SER A 70 3.30 -15.70 -5.29
CA SER A 70 2.85 -15.52 -6.68
C SER A 70 2.25 -14.14 -6.99
N ILE A 71 2.12 -13.26 -5.98
CA ILE A 71 1.51 -11.94 -6.17
C ILE A 71 2.34 -11.11 -7.16
N LYS A 72 1.63 -10.51 -8.11
CA LYS A 72 2.12 -9.56 -9.11
C LYS A 72 1.58 -8.15 -8.86
N ILE A 73 0.37 -8.05 -8.29
CA ILE A 73 -0.29 -6.78 -7.98
C ILE A 73 -0.85 -6.85 -6.56
N LEU A 74 -0.40 -5.93 -5.71
CA LEU A 74 -0.98 -5.68 -4.39
C LEU A 74 -1.49 -4.24 -4.33
N ASP A 75 -2.81 -4.08 -4.32
CA ASP A 75 -3.47 -2.77 -4.18
C ASP A 75 -4.27 -2.74 -2.88
N LEU A 76 -3.78 -1.98 -1.92
CA LEU A 76 -4.43 -1.70 -0.63
C LEU A 76 -4.69 -0.18 -0.49
N SER A 77 -4.75 0.54 -1.60
CA SER A 77 -4.86 2.00 -1.61
C SER A 77 -6.21 2.50 -1.07
N PHE A 78 -6.21 3.75 -0.59
CA PHE A 78 -7.40 4.45 -0.07
C PHE A 78 -8.10 3.70 1.07
N ASN A 79 -7.32 3.11 1.96
CA ASN A 79 -7.81 2.50 3.20
C ASN A 79 -7.38 3.34 4.42
N ARG A 80 -7.47 2.77 5.62
CA ARG A 80 -7.08 3.39 6.89
C ARG A 80 -6.03 2.54 7.59
N LEU A 81 -5.17 1.87 6.80
CA LEU A 81 -4.09 1.03 7.31
C LEU A 81 -2.99 1.90 7.92
N GLY A 82 -2.35 1.42 8.98
CA GLY A 82 -1.29 2.14 9.70
C GLY A 82 -0.13 1.23 10.08
N GLY A 83 0.70 1.69 11.01
CA GLY A 83 1.93 1.02 11.40
C GLY A 83 3.04 1.20 10.36
N GLU A 84 4.11 0.41 10.50
CA GLU A 84 5.21 0.39 9.53
C GLU A 84 4.93 -0.61 8.40
N ILE A 85 5.52 -0.39 7.22
CA ILE A 85 5.50 -1.41 6.17
C ILE A 85 6.41 -2.56 6.60
N SER A 86 5.84 -3.76 6.78
CA SER A 86 6.57 -4.93 7.25
C SER A 86 7.65 -5.39 6.26
N GLU A 87 8.84 -5.71 6.78
CA GLU A 87 9.94 -6.36 6.03
C GLU A 87 9.53 -7.72 5.44
N ASN A 88 8.49 -8.38 5.96
CA ASN A 88 8.01 -9.64 5.41
C ASN A 88 7.44 -9.51 3.98
N LEU A 89 7.07 -8.30 3.55
CA LEU A 89 6.63 -8.09 2.17
C LEU A 89 7.79 -8.13 1.17
N SER A 90 9.05 -8.09 1.64
CA SER A 90 10.23 -8.23 0.79
C SER A 90 10.34 -9.60 0.10
N THR A 91 9.60 -10.61 0.57
CA THR A 91 9.57 -11.97 -0.03
C THR A 91 8.66 -12.08 -1.26
N LEU A 92 7.98 -10.99 -1.65
CA LEU A 92 7.10 -10.96 -2.80
C LEU A 92 7.89 -10.73 -4.10
N ASP A 93 8.78 -11.66 -4.44
CA ASP A 93 9.74 -11.53 -5.55
C ASP A 93 9.10 -11.36 -6.94
N ASN A 94 7.82 -11.68 -7.10
CA ASN A 94 7.07 -11.57 -8.35
C ASN A 94 6.25 -10.27 -8.48
N LEU A 95 6.35 -9.37 -7.50
CA LEU A 95 5.60 -8.14 -7.46
C LEU A 95 5.98 -7.25 -8.65
N ASN A 96 4.98 -6.62 -9.28
CA ASN A 96 5.17 -5.64 -10.34
C ASN A 96 4.57 -4.28 -9.97
N TYR A 97 3.53 -4.31 -9.13
CA TYR A 97 2.77 -3.13 -8.71
C TYR A 97 2.42 -3.23 -7.22
N LEU A 98 2.79 -2.20 -6.47
CA LEU A 98 2.45 -2.03 -5.06
C LEU A 98 1.79 -0.67 -4.84
N PHE A 99 0.50 -0.67 -4.54
CA PHE A 99 -0.25 0.56 -4.26
C PHE A 99 -0.67 0.56 -2.79
N LEU A 100 0.00 1.40 -1.99
CA LEU A 100 -0.30 1.62 -0.57
C LEU A 100 -0.75 3.06 -0.31
N ASN A 101 -0.98 3.83 -1.36
CA ASN A 101 -1.27 5.24 -1.25
C ASN A 101 -2.63 5.52 -0.60
N GLY A 102 -2.77 6.66 0.07
CA GLY A 102 -4.01 7.05 0.75
C GLY A 102 -4.31 6.19 1.96
N ASN A 103 -3.29 5.94 2.78
CA ASN A 103 -3.37 5.20 4.04
C ASN A 103 -2.74 6.07 5.15
N ASN A 104 -2.48 5.45 6.29
CA ASN A 104 -1.96 6.07 7.50
C ASN A 104 -0.62 5.43 7.94
N PHE A 105 0.16 4.86 7.01
CA PHE A 105 1.46 4.22 7.29
C PHE A 105 2.47 5.23 7.83
N THR A 106 3.30 4.79 8.77
CA THR A 106 4.29 5.60 9.50
C THR A 106 5.68 4.96 9.48
N GLY A 107 6.65 5.61 10.11
CA GLY A 107 7.99 5.08 10.28
C GLY A 107 8.85 5.28 9.03
N LYS A 108 9.84 4.39 8.87
CA LYS A 108 10.79 4.43 7.77
C LYS A 108 10.27 3.64 6.57
N VAL A 109 10.49 4.15 5.36
CA VAL A 109 10.29 3.38 4.12
C VAL A 109 11.36 2.28 4.05
N PRO A 110 10.97 0.99 4.01
CA PRO A 110 11.90 -0.13 3.96
C PRO A 110 12.89 -0.06 2.80
N SER A 111 14.11 -0.53 3.01
CA SER A 111 15.17 -0.46 1.99
C SER A 111 14.87 -1.33 0.77
N TRP A 112 14.11 -2.41 0.91
CA TRP A 112 13.69 -3.24 -0.22
C TRP A 112 12.76 -2.46 -1.17
N ILE A 113 11.91 -1.57 -0.64
CA ILE A 113 11.10 -0.65 -1.46
C ILE A 113 11.99 0.39 -2.14
N LEU A 114 12.92 0.98 -1.38
CA LEU A 114 13.85 1.99 -1.93
C LEU A 114 14.73 1.47 -3.07
N ASN A 115 15.06 0.18 -3.04
CA ASN A 115 15.88 -0.49 -4.06
C ASN A 115 15.06 -1.25 -5.11
N SER A 116 13.74 -1.22 -5.00
CA SER A 116 12.82 -1.92 -5.90
C SER A 116 12.81 -1.28 -7.29
N LYS A 117 12.59 -2.09 -8.32
CA LYS A 117 12.37 -1.67 -9.71
C LYS A 117 10.88 -1.73 -10.11
N GLU A 118 10.03 -2.10 -9.16
CA GLU A 118 8.60 -2.30 -9.31
C GLU A 118 7.88 -0.96 -9.25
N ASN A 119 6.65 -0.90 -9.79
CA ASN A 119 5.85 0.31 -9.76
C ASN A 119 5.21 0.47 -8.38
N ILE A 120 5.71 1.44 -7.60
CA ILE A 120 5.31 1.61 -6.20
C ILE A 120 4.72 3.00 -5.98
N ASP A 121 3.54 3.04 -5.35
CA ASP A 121 2.91 4.28 -4.89
C ASP A 121 2.69 4.23 -3.37
N LEU A 122 3.42 5.08 -2.64
CA LEU A 122 3.29 5.26 -1.20
C LEU A 122 2.70 6.63 -0.83
N SER A 123 2.20 7.39 -1.82
CA SER A 123 1.68 8.74 -1.63
C SER A 123 0.52 8.79 -0.63
N TYR A 124 0.20 9.96 -0.11
CA TYR A 124 -0.86 10.13 0.90
C TYR A 124 -0.74 9.17 2.13
N ASN A 125 0.46 9.05 2.73
CA ASN A 125 0.75 8.38 4.01
C ASN A 125 1.46 9.33 5.02
N ASN A 126 2.01 8.82 6.12
CA ASN A 126 2.63 9.57 7.22
C ASN A 126 4.06 9.09 7.57
N PHE A 127 4.85 8.71 6.56
CA PHE A 127 6.25 8.28 6.73
C PHE A 127 7.13 9.41 7.26
N THR A 128 8.07 9.07 8.15
CA THR A 128 8.98 10.02 8.80
C THR A 128 10.42 9.94 8.26
N ASP A 129 10.82 8.81 7.67
CA ASP A 129 12.10 8.63 6.99
C ASP A 129 11.86 7.96 5.63
N THR A 130 12.06 8.70 4.54
CA THR A 130 11.87 8.19 3.17
C THR A 130 13.16 7.63 2.56
N GLY A 131 14.28 7.65 3.28
CA GLY A 131 15.57 7.14 2.82
C GLY A 131 16.19 7.86 1.62
N VAL A 132 15.56 8.92 1.13
CA VAL A 132 16.04 9.75 0.02
C VAL A 132 16.30 11.18 0.50
N PRO A 133 17.52 11.73 0.33
CA PRO A 133 17.83 13.11 0.68
C PRO A 133 17.24 14.03 -0.38
N GLY A 134 15.98 14.44 -0.20
CA GLY A 134 15.26 15.27 -1.17
C GLY A 134 14.22 14.50 -1.96
N CYS A 135 13.21 15.23 -2.40
CA CYS A 135 11.87 14.73 -2.69
C CYS A 135 11.70 13.92 -4.01
N GLN A 136 12.76 13.55 -4.71
CA GLN A 136 12.68 12.68 -5.87
C GLN A 136 13.99 11.92 -6.03
N GLN A 137 13.91 10.59 -6.10
CA GLN A 137 15.01 9.80 -6.64
C GLN A 137 14.61 8.74 -7.68
N SER A 138 13.34 8.61 -8.06
CA SER A 138 12.96 7.68 -9.14
C SER A 138 11.61 8.01 -9.77
N ASN A 139 11.51 7.86 -11.10
CA ASN A 139 10.23 7.92 -11.85
C ASN A 139 9.28 6.77 -11.50
N ILE A 140 9.73 5.80 -10.70
CA ILE A 140 9.04 4.53 -10.44
C ILE A 140 8.40 4.53 -9.03
N MET A 141 8.79 5.47 -8.15
CA MET A 141 8.37 5.53 -6.75
C MET A 141 7.79 6.89 -6.37
N ASN A 142 6.47 6.95 -6.13
CA ASN A 142 5.80 8.15 -5.66
C ASN A 142 5.69 8.17 -4.13
N LEU A 143 6.65 8.82 -3.46
CA LEU A 143 6.74 8.89 -2.00
C LEU A 143 5.96 10.06 -1.39
N PHE A 144 5.21 10.83 -2.18
CA PHE A 144 4.67 12.11 -1.71
C PHE A 144 3.37 11.99 -0.91
N SER A 145 3.45 12.40 0.34
CA SER A 145 2.35 12.89 1.16
C SER A 145 2.90 13.93 2.11
N SER A 146 2.47 15.18 2.00
CA SER A 146 2.30 15.96 3.21
C SER A 146 1.16 16.93 2.93
N ILE A 147 0.20 16.95 3.85
CA ILE A 147 -1.08 17.68 3.81
C ILE A 147 -2.18 16.92 3.07
N ALA A 148 -2.86 16.06 3.85
CA ALA A 148 -4.14 15.40 3.59
C ALA A 148 -5.34 16.37 3.36
N ARG A 149 -5.16 17.50 2.66
CA ARG A 149 -6.22 18.51 2.47
C ARG A 149 -6.33 19.13 1.08
N VAL A 150 -5.53 18.73 0.09
CA VAL A 150 -5.60 19.32 -1.25
C VAL A 150 -5.58 18.24 -2.32
N ASN A 151 -6.63 18.21 -3.14
CA ASN A 151 -6.74 17.40 -4.35
C ASN A 151 -5.57 17.69 -5.28
N ASN A 152 -4.51 16.90 -5.22
CA ASN A 152 -3.38 16.99 -6.12
C ASN A 152 -3.38 15.77 -7.05
N SER A 153 -4.00 15.93 -8.21
CA SER A 153 -3.99 14.96 -9.31
C SER A 153 -2.77 15.10 -10.23
N GLY A 154 -1.70 15.77 -9.78
CA GLY A 154 -0.49 16.04 -10.57
C GLY A 154 0.79 15.69 -9.82
N ILE A 155 1.87 15.43 -10.58
CA ILE A 155 3.23 15.31 -10.04
C ILE A 155 3.60 16.68 -9.47
N LEU A 156 3.60 16.81 -8.14
CA LEU A 156 3.98 18.07 -7.51
C LEU A 156 5.49 18.28 -7.63
N PRO A 157 5.96 19.45 -8.08
CA PRO A 157 7.31 19.90 -7.76
C PRO A 157 7.45 19.88 -6.24
N CYS A 158 8.60 19.43 -5.73
CA CYS A 158 8.97 19.52 -4.31
C CYS A 158 8.34 20.76 -3.66
N LEU A 159 7.38 20.56 -2.75
CA LEU A 159 6.85 21.66 -1.95
C LEU A 159 8.03 22.27 -1.21
N ARG A 160 8.52 23.43 -1.68
CA ARG A 160 9.47 24.26 -0.95
C ARG A 160 8.74 24.86 0.25
N SER A 161 8.51 24.03 1.26
CA SER A 161 7.88 24.41 2.51
C SER A 161 8.79 24.00 3.65
N GLN A 162 9.69 24.95 3.99
CA GLN A 162 10.33 25.11 5.30
C GLN A 162 11.33 24.06 5.81
N THR A 163 11.81 23.13 4.98
CA THR A 163 13.04 22.40 5.30
C THR A 163 14.25 23.21 4.80
N THR A 164 14.98 23.83 5.73
CA THR A 164 16.29 24.43 5.44
C THR A 164 17.25 23.32 5.03
N CYS A 165 17.50 23.17 3.74
CA CYS A 165 18.56 22.31 3.23
C CYS A 165 19.92 22.91 3.63
N THR A 166 20.55 22.37 4.67
CA THR A 166 21.84 22.85 5.18
C THR A 166 23.06 22.29 4.45
N ALA A 167 22.89 21.42 3.45
CA ALA A 167 23.98 20.99 2.59
C ALA A 167 23.48 20.53 1.21
N GLY A 168 23.61 21.43 0.22
CA GLY A 168 23.79 21.09 -1.19
C GLY A 168 22.81 20.10 -1.83
N CYS A 169 21.59 20.56 -2.11
CA CYS A 169 20.82 19.95 -3.21
C CYS A 169 21.51 20.31 -4.53
N LYS A 170 22.07 19.32 -5.22
CA LYS A 170 22.43 19.41 -6.64
C LYS A 170 21.29 18.89 -7.49
#